data_AF-A0A2G8SM04-F1
#
_entry.id   AF-A0A2G8SM04-F1
#
_cell.length_a   1.000
_cell.length_b   1.000
_cell.length_c   1.000
_cell.angle_alpha   90.00
_cell.angle_beta   90.00
_cell.angle_gamma   90.00
#
_symmetry.space_group_name_H-M   'P 1'
#
loop_
_entity.id
_entity.type
_entity.pdbx_description
1 polymer ?
#
loop_
_entity_poly.entity_id
_entity_poly.type
_entity_poly.pdbx_seq_one_letter_code
_entity_poly.pdbx_strand_id
1 'polypeptide(L)' 'MSPKGSRGGAASGTKMTPSDASRIQSSQTKAGNDTSKGSFPARAQASAAKNTAGSPPSSKAAGKGPKA' A
#
# COMPACT_ATOMS: atom_id res chain seq x y z
N MET A 1 -20.37 3.62 26.42
CA MET A 1 -19.49 4.53 25.67
C MET A 1 -18.41 3.69 25.00
N SER A 2 -18.52 3.39 23.72
CA SER A 2 -17.53 2.54 23.03
C SER A 2 -16.24 3.34 22.76
N PRO A 3 -15.04 2.80 23.03
CA PRO A 3 -13.80 3.50 22.74
C PRO A 3 -13.66 3.62 21.22
N LYS A 4 -13.83 4.83 20.70
CA LYS A 4 -13.52 5.15 19.31
C LYS A 4 -12.01 4.99 19.14
N GLY A 5 -11.62 3.80 18.71
CA GLY A 5 -10.25 3.49 18.32
C GLY A 5 -9.79 4.49 17.27
N SER A 6 -8.89 5.39 17.69
CA SER A 6 -8.13 6.28 16.84
C SER A 6 -7.16 5.48 15.97
N ARG A 7 -7.69 4.79 14.96
CA ARG A 7 -6.90 4.28 13.84
C ARG A 7 -6.96 5.31 12.72
N GLY A 8 -5.89 6.08 12.57
CA GLY A 8 -5.71 6.87 11.36
C GLY A 8 -5.12 8.25 11.52
N GLY A 9 -4.31 8.51 12.55
CA GLY A 9 -3.31 9.56 12.48
C GLY A 9 -2.19 9.15 11.52
N ALA A 10 -2.48 9.07 10.21
CA ALA A 10 -1.43 9.26 9.23
C ALA A 10 -1.12 10.75 9.30
N ALA A 11 -0.11 11.04 10.11
CA ALA A 11 0.45 12.35 10.37
C ALA A 11 0.52 13.20 9.10
N SER A 12 0.54 14.51 9.31
CA SER A 12 0.93 15.55 8.37
C SER A 12 2.34 15.32 7.78
N GLY A 13 2.51 14.22 7.03
CA GLY A 13 3.73 13.76 6.41
C GLY A 13 3.40 13.21 5.03
N THR A 14 4.39 13.29 4.13
CA THR A 14 4.32 12.93 2.71
C THR A 14 3.43 11.70 2.47
N LYS A 15 2.37 11.88 1.69
CA LYS A 15 1.45 10.77 1.36
C LYS A 15 2.23 9.67 0.66
N MET A 16 1.98 8.44 1.08
CA MET A 16 2.54 7.26 0.43
C MET A 16 2.11 7.22 -1.04
N THR A 17 3.06 7.28 -1.97
CA THR A 17 2.78 7.26 -3.41
C THR A 17 3.01 5.86 -4.00
N PRO A 18 2.45 5.54 -5.18
CA PRO A 18 2.74 4.28 -5.86
C PRO A 18 4.24 4.06 -6.12
N SER A 19 4.96 5.12 -6.52
CA SER A 19 6.42 5.06 -6.73
C SER A 19 7.18 4.72 -5.45
N ASP A 20 6.74 5.25 -4.31
CA ASP A 20 7.34 4.92 -3.01
C ASP A 20 7.11 3.45 -2.65
N ALA A 21 5.87 2.98 -2.80
CA ALA A 21 5.52 1.58 -2.55
C ALA A 21 6.32 0.60 -3.45
N SER A 22 6.58 0.96 -4.72
CA SER A 22 7.42 0.17 -5.63
C SER A 22 8.88 0.12 -5.19
N ARG A 23 9.44 1.25 -4.71
CA ARG A 23 10.80 1.29 -4.15
C ARG A 23 10.93 0.40 -2.91
N ILE A 24 9.96 0.49 -2.00
CA ILE A 24 9.92 -0.36 -0.80
C ILE A 24 9.85 -1.83 -1.18
N GLN A 25 8.96 -2.21 -2.11
CA GLN A 25 8.85 -3.61 -2.52
C GLN A 25 10.16 -4.12 -3.15
N SER A 26 10.79 -3.32 -4.03
CA SER A 26 12.06 -3.69 -4.67
C SER A 26 13.20 -3.87 -3.66
N SER A 27 13.33 -2.94 -2.71
CA SER A 27 14.31 -3.03 -1.62
C SER A 27 14.11 -4.30 -0.78
N GLN A 28 12.88 -4.60 -0.40
CA GLN A 28 12.56 -5.73 0.47
C GLN A 28 12.73 -7.06 -0.26
N THR A 29 12.40 -7.10 -1.56
CA THR A 29 12.68 -8.27 -2.43
C THR A 29 14.19 -8.52 -2.54
N LYS A 30 14.99 -7.47 -2.76
CA LYS A 30 16.45 -7.56 -2.81
C LYS A 30 17.06 -8.01 -1.48
N ALA A 31 16.46 -7.61 -0.35
CA ALA A 31 16.88 -8.04 0.97
C ALA A 31 16.45 -9.48 1.31
N GLY A 32 15.63 -10.13 0.48
CA GLY A 32 15.06 -11.45 0.78
C GLY A 32 13.97 -11.43 1.85
N ASN A 33 13.40 -10.25 2.13
CA ASN A 33 12.36 -10.08 3.15
C ASN A 33 10.98 -10.52 2.65
N ASP A 34 10.08 -10.84 3.59
CA ASP A 34 8.73 -11.24 3.26
C ASP A 34 7.91 -10.09 2.63
N THR A 35 7.42 -10.33 1.43
CA THR A 35 6.54 -9.43 0.66
C THR A 35 5.10 -9.94 0.60
N SER A 36 4.77 -10.98 1.38
CA SER A 36 3.45 -11.58 1.44
C SER A 36 2.41 -10.68 2.11
N LYS A 37 1.16 -11.14 2.13
CA LYS A 37 0.04 -10.39 2.71
C LYS A 37 0.27 -10.21 4.22
N GLY A 38 0.14 -8.97 4.68
CA GLY A 38 0.34 -8.61 6.09
C GLY A 38 1.75 -8.09 6.39
N SER A 39 2.70 -8.25 5.47
CA SER A 39 4.03 -7.67 5.61
C SER A 39 4.02 -6.14 5.37
N PHE A 40 5.09 -5.47 5.79
CA PHE A 40 5.24 -4.02 5.63
C PHE A 40 5.11 -3.55 4.16
N PRO A 41 5.79 -4.18 3.17
CA PRO A 41 5.55 -3.90 1.75
C PRO A 41 4.07 -3.93 1.33
N ALA A 42 3.31 -4.92 1.81
CA ALA A 42 1.90 -5.05 1.49
C ALA A 42 1.08 -3.89 2.08
N ARG A 43 1.44 -3.41 3.28
CA ARG A 43 0.79 -2.26 3.92
C ARG A 43 1.15 -0.93 3.25
N ALA A 44 2.38 -0.80 2.77
CA ALA A 44 2.85 0.32 1.95
C ALA A 44 2.05 0.43 0.64
N GLN A 45 1.89 -0.69 -0.07
CA GLN A 45 1.07 -0.78 -1.29
C GLN A 45 -0.40 -0.44 -1.01
N ALA A 46 -0.98 -0.96 0.07
CA ALA A 46 -2.34 -0.64 0.47
C ALA A 46 -2.52 0.86 0.80
N SER A 47 -1.53 1.48 1.44
CA SER A 47 -1.54 2.92 1.72
C SER A 47 -1.46 3.76 0.45
N ALA A 48 -0.58 3.39 -0.49
CA ALA A 48 -0.49 4.04 -1.80
C ALA A 48 -1.76 3.93 -2.62
N ALA A 49 -2.40 2.76 -2.63
CA ALA A 49 -3.68 2.54 -3.29
C ALA A 49 -4.79 3.42 -2.71
N LYS A 50 -4.83 3.57 -1.37
CA LYS A 50 -5.81 4.44 -0.69
C LYS A 50 -5.59 5.93 -0.97
N ASN A 51 -4.34 6.36 -1.14
CA ASN A 51 -4.03 7.73 -1.52
C ASN A 51 -4.34 8.01 -3.00
N THR A 52 -4.21 6.98 -3.85
CA THR A 52 -4.66 7.04 -5.25
C THR A 52 -6.18 7.04 -5.36
N ALA A 53 -6.92 6.37 -4.48
CA ALA A 53 -8.38 6.28 -4.54
C ALA A 53 -9.14 7.61 -4.31
N GLY A 54 -8.43 8.70 -3.98
CA GLY A 54 -8.96 10.08 -4.03
C GLY A 54 -8.90 10.72 -5.43
N SER A 55 -8.22 10.07 -6.39
CA SER A 55 -8.29 10.33 -7.83
C SER A 55 -8.85 9.08 -8.51
N PRO A 56 -9.73 9.20 -9.52
CA PRO A 56 -10.22 8.03 -10.23
C PRO A 56 -9.00 7.24 -10.76
N PRO A 57 -8.95 5.90 -10.57
CA PRO A 57 -7.89 5.12 -11.15
C PRO A 57 -8.04 5.23 -12.66
N SER A 58 -7.13 5.96 -13.31
CA SER A 58 -6.89 5.75 -14.73
C SER A 58 -6.48 4.29 -14.86
N SER A 59 -7.43 3.52 -15.36
CA SER A 59 -7.30 2.19 -15.91
C SER A 59 -5.88 1.92 -16.41
N LYS A 60 -5.13 1.06 -15.68
CA LYS A 60 -4.26 -0.02 -16.19
C LYS A 60 -3.21 -0.41 -15.14
N ALA A 61 -3.59 -1.27 -14.20
CA ALA A 61 -2.75 -2.31 -13.58
C ALA A 61 -3.48 -3.02 -12.42
N ALA A 62 -4.77 -3.32 -12.57
CA ALA A 62 -5.41 -4.37 -11.77
C ALA A 62 -5.35 -5.66 -12.61
N GLY A 63 -4.15 -6.25 -12.65
CA GLY A 63 -3.87 -7.46 -13.43
C GLY A 63 -3.46 -8.63 -12.54
N LYS A 64 -4.20 -8.88 -11.46
CA LYS A 64 -4.22 -10.21 -10.84
C LYS A 64 -5.39 -10.96 -11.48
N GLY A 65 -5.15 -11.55 -12.64
CA GLY A 65 -6.08 -12.51 -13.21
C GLY A 65 -6.24 -13.70 -12.26
N PRO A 66 -7.45 -14.27 -12.09
CA PRO A 66 -7.61 -15.52 -11.37
C PRO A 66 -6.86 -16.62 -12.14
N LYS A 67 -6.06 -17.39 -11.40
CA LYS A 67 -5.51 -18.65 -11.90
C LYS A 67 -6.69 -19.60 -12.11
N ALA A 68 -7.00 -19.90 -13.36
CA ALA A 68 -7.83 -21.02 -13.80
C ALA A 68 -6.91 -21.99 -14.55
#